data_AF-A0A7Y8IMI5-F1
#
_entry.id   AF-A0A7Y8IMI5-F1
#
_cell.length_a   1.000
_cell.length_b   1.000
_cell.length_c   1.000
_cell.angle_alpha   90.00
_cell.angle_beta   90.00
_cell.angle_gamma   90.00
#
_symmetry.space_group_name_H-M   'P 1'
#
loop_
_entity.id
_entity.type
_entity.pdbx_description
1 polymer ?
#
loop_
_entity_poly.entity_id
_entity_poly.type
_entity_poly.pdbx_seq_one_letter_code
_entity_poly.pdbx_strand_id
1 'polypeptide(L)' 'MNIRNEDMDKLIVEIPEGHMHLRTTFILKDGTEITFQEATIANLVRAFITVKTHPNLTRVKLENKQLQNRKKGFDEWQLI' A
#
# COMPACT_ATOMS: atom_id res chain seq x y z
N MET A 1 9.93 -1.40 14.18
CA MET A 1 10.98 -1.94 13.30
C MET A 1 11.14 -0.98 12.14
N ASN A 2 12.38 -0.63 11.76
CA ASN A 2 12.66 0.16 10.58
C ASN A 2 13.29 -0.78 9.54
N ILE A 3 12.65 -0.98 8.40
CA ILE A 3 13.14 -1.84 7.31
C ILE A 3 13.87 -0.94 6.32
N ARG A 4 15.16 -1.19 6.10
CA ARG A 4 15.97 -0.45 5.13
C ARG A 4 15.88 -1.14 3.78
N ASN A 5 16.14 -0.40 2.71
CA ASN A 5 16.19 -1.01 1.37
C ASN A 5 17.23 -2.13 1.26
N GLU A 6 18.32 -2.09 2.03
CA GLU A 6 19.31 -3.19 2.04
C GLU A 6 18.83 -4.46 2.74
N ASP A 7 17.75 -4.38 3.52
CA ASP A 7 17.13 -5.53 4.18
C ASP A 7 16.14 -6.24 3.23
N MET A 8 15.77 -5.62 2.10
CA MET A 8 14.90 -6.20 1.07
C MET A 8 15.65 -7.22 0.21
N ASP A 9 15.01 -8.36 -0.05
CA ASP A 9 15.41 -9.28 -1.13
C ASP A 9 14.69 -8.91 -2.42
N LYS A 10 13.35 -8.91 -2.40
CA LYS A 10 12.51 -8.70 -3.59
C LYS A 10 11.23 -7.93 -3.29
N LEU A 11 10.71 -7.29 -4.32
CA LEU A 11 9.37 -6.72 -4.35
C LEU A 11 8.64 -7.30 -5.57
N ILE A 12 7.50 -7.94 -5.34
CA ILE A 12 6.66 -8.51 -6.39
C ILE A 12 5.39 -7.69 -6.48
N VAL A 13 5.03 -7.24 -7.67
CA VAL A 13 3.77 -6.55 -7.95
C VAL A 13 3.12 -7.26 -9.13
N GLU A 14 1.97 -7.87 -8.89
CA GLU A 14 1.33 -8.73 -9.89
C GLU A 14 -0.18 -8.74 -9.72
N ILE A 15 -0.88 -9.19 -10.77
CA ILE A 15 -2.28 -9.60 -10.68
C ILE A 15 -2.24 -11.14 -10.61
N PRO A 16 -2.56 -11.76 -9.46
CA PRO A 16 -2.52 -13.21 -9.35
C PRO A 16 -3.50 -13.88 -10.31
N GLU A 17 -3.24 -15.14 -10.66
CA GLU A 17 -4.14 -15.92 -11.51
C GLU A 17 -5.56 -15.96 -10.92
N GLY A 18 -6.57 -15.72 -11.76
CA GLY A 18 -7.97 -15.66 -11.35
C GLY A 18 -8.38 -14.40 -10.56
N HIS A 19 -7.49 -13.43 -10.37
CA HIS A 19 -7.78 -12.18 -9.67
C HIS A 19 -7.83 -10.99 -10.63
N MET A 20 -8.57 -9.95 -10.26
CA MET A 20 -8.63 -8.69 -11.03
C MET A 20 -7.77 -7.58 -10.44
N HIS A 21 -7.35 -7.73 -9.18
CA HIS A 21 -6.69 -6.68 -8.41
C HIS A 21 -5.23 -7.02 -8.14
N LEU A 22 -4.41 -5.98 -8.07
CA LEU A 22 -3.00 -6.11 -7.75
C LEU A 22 -2.79 -6.70 -6.34
N ARG A 23 -1.68 -7.43 -6.22
CA ARG A 23 -1.03 -7.78 -4.96
C ARG A 23 0.39 -7.24 -5.00
N THR A 24 0.87 -6.85 -3.81
CA THR A 24 2.25 -6.40 -3.64
C THR A 24 2.88 -7.14 -2.50
N THR A 25 3.88 -7.96 -2.79
CA THR A 25 4.58 -8.79 -1.80
C THR A 25 5.99 -8.25 -1.58
N PHE A 26 6.29 -7.89 -0.34
CA PHE A 26 7.61 -7.56 0.14
C PHE A 26 8.27 -8.83 0.67
N ILE A 27 9.48 -9.14 0.20
CA ILE A 27 10.30 -10.27 0.66
C ILE A 27 11.59 -9.71 1.24
N LEU A 28 11.86 -9.98 2.52
CA LEU A 28 13.08 -9.57 3.22
C LEU A 28 14.16 -10.66 3.14
N LYS A 29 15.42 -10.28 3.31
CA LYS A 29 16.56 -11.20 3.31
C LYS A 29 16.55 -12.23 4.43
N ASP A 30 15.81 -11.97 5.50
CA ASP A 30 15.61 -12.93 6.60
C ASP A 30 14.49 -13.95 6.32
N GLY A 31 13.85 -13.88 5.14
CA GLY A 31 12.76 -14.75 4.74
C GLY A 31 11.37 -14.25 5.13
N THR A 32 11.24 -13.07 5.76
CA THR A 32 9.93 -12.48 6.05
C THR A 32 9.22 -12.08 4.76
N GLU A 33 7.97 -12.51 4.60
CA GLU A 33 7.12 -12.16 3.46
C GLU A 33 5.85 -11.45 3.92
N ILE A 34 5.52 -10.33 3.26
CA ILE A 34 4.32 -9.53 3.57
C ILE A 34 3.63 -9.14 2.27
N THR A 35 2.39 -9.61 2.07
CA THR A 35 1.56 -9.26 0.90
C THR A 35 0.47 -8.26 1.28
N PHE A 36 0.37 -7.18 0.50
CA PHE A 36 -0.68 -6.17 0.60
C PHE A 36 -1.67 -6.26 -0.56
N GLN A 37 -2.91 -5.88 -0.28
CA GLN A 37 -3.93 -5.67 -1.31
C GLN A 37 -3.71 -4.33 -2.04
N GLU A 38 -4.22 -4.25 -3.28
CA GLU A 38 -4.17 -3.05 -4.12
C GLU A 38 -4.61 -1.78 -3.38
N ALA A 39 -5.70 -1.84 -2.62
CA ALA A 39 -6.22 -0.69 -1.87
C ALA A 39 -5.19 -0.14 -0.87
N THR A 40 -4.49 -1.00 -0.13
CA THR A 40 -3.46 -0.59 0.83
C THR A 40 -2.31 0.15 0.14
N ILE A 41 -1.84 -0.39 -0.99
CA ILE A 41 -0.75 0.23 -1.76
C ILE A 41 -1.19 1.53 -2.41
N ALA A 42 -2.40 1.59 -2.96
CA ALA A 42 -2.97 2.82 -3.50
C ALA A 42 -3.05 3.93 -2.43
N ASN A 43 -3.39 3.58 -1.20
CA ASN A 43 -3.42 4.52 -0.07
C ASN A 43 -2.01 4.99 0.32
N LEU A 44 -1.05 4.07 0.40
CA LEU A 44 0.36 4.39 0.64
C LEU A 44 0.91 5.35 -0.41
N VAL A 45 0.72 5.05 -1.70
CA VAL A 45 1.20 5.87 -2.81
C VAL A 45 0.60 7.27 -2.74
N ARG A 46 -0.71 7.40 -2.48
CA ARG A 46 -1.35 8.72 -2.31
C ARG A 46 -0.76 9.50 -1.13
N ALA A 47 -0.60 8.88 0.03
CA ALA A 47 0.00 9.54 1.19
C ALA A 47 1.45 9.96 0.93
N PHE A 48 2.26 9.07 0.34
CA PHE A 48 3.65 9.33 -0.01
C PHE A 48 3.78 10.51 -0.97
N ILE A 49 3.01 10.49 -2.07
CA ILE A 49 2.99 11.60 -3.04
C ILE A 49 2.57 12.90 -2.35
N THR A 50 1.53 12.86 -1.51
CA THR A 50 1.04 14.06 -0.81
C THR A 50 2.13 14.72 0.03
N VAL A 51 2.82 13.95 0.89
CA VAL A 51 3.92 14.48 1.70
C VAL A 51 5.09 14.93 0.83
N LYS A 52 5.42 14.18 -0.24
CA LYS A 52 6.59 14.48 -1.07
C LYS A 52 6.43 15.73 -1.93
N THR A 53 5.20 16.02 -2.39
CA THR A 53 4.96 17.08 -3.39
C THR A 53 4.29 18.32 -2.81
N HIS A 54 3.67 18.24 -1.63
CA HIS A 54 3.06 19.40 -1.00
C HIS A 54 4.13 20.27 -0.31
N PRO A 55 4.18 21.60 -0.55
CA PRO A 55 5.31 22.45 -0.13
C PRO A 55 5.51 22.54 1.38
N ASN A 56 4.44 22.40 2.16
CA ASN A 56 4.46 22.58 3.62
C ASN A 56 3.98 21.35 4.43
N LEU A 57 3.50 20.28 3.79
CA LEU A 57 3.00 19.12 4.54
C LEU A 57 4.15 18.15 4.78
N THR A 58 4.41 17.85 6.05
CA THR A 58 5.51 16.95 6.45
C THR A 58 5.02 15.56 6.87
N ARG A 59 3.71 15.37 7.01
CA ARG A 59 3.11 14.11 7.46
C ARG A 59 1.67 13.96 6.97
N VAL A 60 1.32 12.74 6.60
CA VAL A 60 -0.06 12.27 6.41
C VAL A 60 -0.26 11.03 7.30
N LYS A 61 -1.39 10.97 8.00
CA LYS A 61 -1.84 9.78 8.73
C LYS A 61 -3.17 9.37 8.13
N LEU A 62 -3.26 8.13 7.67
CA LEU A 62 -4.51 7.55 7.17
C LEU A 62 -4.98 6.50 8.17
N GLU A 63 -6.29 6.45 8.41
CA GLU A 63 -6.89 5.51 9.35
C GLU A 63 -7.85 4.58 8.61
N ASN A 64 -7.94 3.33 9.08
CA ASN A 64 -8.81 2.36 8.46
C ASN A 64 -10.27 2.75 8.69
N LYS A 65 -11.04 2.81 7.60
CA LYS A 65 -12.45 3.15 7.64
C LYS A 65 -13.23 2.29 6.64
N GLN A 66 -14.36 1.78 7.11
CA GLN A 66 -15.34 1.11 6.27
C GLN A 66 -16.22 2.15 5.58
N LEU A 67 -16.29 2.11 4.25
CA LEU A 67 -17.05 3.06 3.44
C LEU A 67 -18.34 2.43 2.91
N GLN A 68 -19.46 2.93 3.44
CA GLN A 68 -20.81 2.55 3.01
C GLN A 68 -21.14 3.09 1.61
N ASN A 69 -20.74 4.33 1.33
CA ASN A 69 -20.91 4.99 0.03
C ASN A 69 -19.56 5.19 -0.64
N ARG A 70 -19.27 4.42 -1.70
CA ARG A 70 -17.99 4.45 -2.43
C ARG A 70 -18.19 4.34 -3.94
N LYS A 71 -17.19 4.80 -4.70
CA LYS A 71 -17.17 4.64 -6.16
C LYS A 71 -17.02 3.17 -6.53
N LYS A 72 -17.62 2.75 -7.65
CA LYS A 72 -17.46 1.39 -8.18
C LYS A 72 -15.98 1.08 -8.40
N GLY A 73 -15.54 -0.11 -7.99
CA GLY A 73 -14.15 -0.57 -8.11
C GLY A 73 -13.25 -0.23 -6.92
N PHE A 74 -13.70 0.59 -5.97
CA PHE A 74 -12.96 0.82 -4.72
C PHE A 74 -13.32 -0.24 -3.67
N ASP A 75 -12.31 -0.63 -2.89
CA ASP A 75 -12.50 -1.50 -1.73
C ASP A 75 -13.39 -0.82 -0.68
N GLU A 76 -14.14 -1.64 0.06
CA GLU A 76 -14.97 -1.19 1.17
C GLU A 76 -14.15 -0.64 2.33
N TRP A 77 -12.97 -1.24 2.57
CA TRP A 77 -12.03 -0.81 3.58
C TRP A 77 -10.94 0.04 2.94
N GLN A 78 -10.84 1.28 3.38
CA GLN A 78 -9.87 2.24 2.88
C GLN A 78 -9.10 2.87 4.05
N LEU A 79 -7.84 3.20 3.81
CA LEU A 79 -7.08 4.10 4.67
C LEU A 79 -7.32 5.52 4.13
N ILE A 80 -8.04 6.35 4.88
CA ILE A 80 -8.35 7.75 4.53
C ILE A 80 -8.20 8.69 5.72
#